data_AF-A0A349CSL7-F1
#
_entry.id   AF-A0A349CSL7-F1
#
_cell.length_a   1.000
_cell.length_b   1.000
_cell.length_c   1.000
_cell.angle_alpha   90.00
_cell.angle_beta   90.00
_cell.angle_gamma   90.00
#
_symmetry.space_group_name_H-M   'P 1'
#
loop_
_entity.id
_entity.type
_entity.pdbx_description
1 polymer ?
#
loop_
_entity_poly.entity_id
_entity_poly.type
_entity_poly.pdbx_seq_one_letter_code
_entity_poly.pdbx_strand_id
1 'polypeptide(L)' 'MTRQVLLPDTNVWNFIVDAGAVESVRKAAKRFDVAIAACPAVGYEFLRAQYGVAKRRRIQALPGARGHV' A
#
# COMPACT_ATOMS: atom_id res chain seq x y z
N MET A 1 3.86 -19.99 -13.98
CA MET A 1 4.88 -19.19 -13.25
C MET A 1 4.26 -18.72 -11.95
N THR A 2 4.98 -18.80 -10.83
CA THR A 2 4.51 -18.30 -9.53
C THR A 2 4.56 -16.78 -9.53
N ARG A 3 3.42 -16.13 -9.30
CA ARG A 3 3.31 -14.67 -9.20
C ARG A 3 4.17 -14.19 -8.03
N GLN A 4 5.11 -13.27 -8.27
CA GLN A 4 5.92 -12.70 -7.20
C GLN A 4 5.08 -11.75 -6.33
N VAL A 5 5.28 -11.82 -5.02
CA VAL A 5 4.60 -10.94 -4.05
C VAL A 5 5.63 -10.06 -3.37
N LEU A 6 5.46 -8.75 -3.51
CA LEU A 6 6.25 -7.72 -2.84
C LEU A 6 5.51 -7.29 -1.57
N LEU A 7 6.22 -7.31 -0.44
CA LEU A 7 5.74 -6.85 0.87
C LEU A 7 6.62 -5.66 1.31
N PRO A 8 6.27 -4.42 0.91
CA PRO A 8 6.98 -3.25 1.39
C PRO A 8 6.82 -3.12 2.91
N ASP A 9 7.88 -2.69 3.58
CA ASP A 9 7.80 -2.30 4.98
C ASP A 9 7.01 -0.99 5.15
N THR A 10 6.76 -0.62 6.41
CA THR A 10 6.03 0.60 6.78
C THR A 10 6.70 1.88 6.25
N ASN A 11 8.04 1.95 6.20
CA ASN A 11 8.77 3.11 5.73
C ASN A 11 8.64 3.30 4.21
N VAL A 12 8.69 2.21 3.45
CA VAL A 12 8.47 2.23 2.01
C VAL A 12 7.03 2.64 1.70
N TRP A 13 6.04 2.17 2.46
CA TRP A 13 4.66 2.62 2.33
C TRP A 13 4.49 4.12 2.60
N ASN A 14 5.13 4.65 3.66
CA ASN A 14 5.15 6.08 3.96
C ASN A 14 5.70 6.86 2.76
N PHE A 15 6.87 6.48 2.27
CA PHE A 15 7.52 7.14 1.14
C PHE A 15 6.62 7.15 -0.11
N ILE A 16 6.06 6.00 -0.50
CA ILE A 16 5.19 5.88 -1.69
C ILE A 16 3.96 6.79 -1.57
N VAL A 17 3.32 6.80 -0.40
CA VAL A 17 2.10 7.61 -0.19
C VAL A 17 2.43 9.09 -0.14
N ASP A 18 3.46 9.49 0.59
CA ASP A 18 3.86 10.89 0.77
C ASP A 18 4.33 11.49 -0.56
N ALA A 19 5.04 10.71 -1.39
CA ALA A 19 5.42 11.08 -2.76
C ALA A 19 4.26 11.06 -3.78
N GLY A 20 3.04 10.62 -3.39
CA GLY A 20 1.90 10.50 -4.30
C GLY A 20 2.08 9.41 -5.38
N ALA A 21 2.97 8.44 -5.15
CA ALA A 21 3.43 7.48 -6.16
C ALA A 21 2.61 6.18 -6.23
N VAL A 22 1.55 6.02 -5.42
CA VAL A 22 0.76 4.79 -5.29
C VAL A 22 0.32 4.23 -6.65
N GLU A 23 -0.26 5.06 -7.52
CA GLU A 23 -0.75 4.60 -8.82
C GLU A 23 0.37 4.27 -9.80
N SER A 24 1.48 5.00 -9.77
CA SER A 24 2.67 4.69 -10.58
C SER A 24 3.27 3.35 -10.20
N VAL A 25 3.38 3.08 -8.89
CA VAL A 25 3.86 1.79 -8.36
C VAL A 25 2.89 0.65 -8.71
N ARG A 26 1.57 0.85 -8.60
CA ARG A 26 0.56 -0.14 -9.02
C ARG A 26 0.66 -0.47 -10.51
N LYS A 27 0.82 0.54 -11.37
CA LYS A 27 1.00 0.35 -12.82
C LYS A 27 2.29 -0.43 -13.13
N ALA A 28 3.39 -0.09 -12.47
CA ALA A 28 4.66 -0.81 -12.61
C ALA A 28 4.52 -2.28 -12.18
N ALA A 29 3.96 -2.54 -10.98
CA ALA A 29 3.76 -3.90 -10.50
C ALA A 29 2.90 -4.73 -11.45
N LYS A 30 1.81 -4.15 -12.00
CA LYS A 30 0.99 -4.81 -13.02
C LYS A 30 1.79 -5.17 -14.28
N ARG A 31 2.66 -4.27 -14.76
CA ARG A 31 3.51 -4.52 -15.95
C ARG A 31 4.46 -5.70 -15.75
N PHE A 32 4.92 -5.93 -14.52
CA PHE A 32 5.88 -7.00 -14.18
C PHE A 32 5.22 -8.25 -13.56
N ASP A 33 3.88 -8.34 -13.58
CA ASP A 33 3.11 -9.41 -12.91
C ASP A 33 3.50 -9.61 -11.43
N VAL A 34 3.75 -8.50 -10.73
CA VAL A 34 4.03 -8.48 -9.28
C VAL A 34 2.73 -8.16 -8.53
N ALA A 35 2.45 -8.90 -7.46
CA ALA A 35 1.44 -8.53 -6.48
C ALA A 35 2.09 -7.67 -5.38
N ILE A 36 1.48 -6.55 -5.01
CA ILE A 36 1.89 -5.78 -3.83
C ILE A 36 0.91 -6.11 -2.71
N ALA A 37 1.44 -6.60 -1.60
CA ALA A 37 0.68 -6.93 -0.41
C ALA A 37 1.15 -6.07 0.78
N ALA A 38 0.32 -6.01 1.82
CA ALA A 38 0.72 -5.50 3.13
C ALA A 38 0.28 -6.53 4.17
N CYS A 39 1.18 -6.92 5.05
CA CYS A 39 0.82 -7.79 6.17
C CYS A 39 0.11 -6.98 7.27
N PRO A 40 -0.61 -7.64 8.20
CA PRO A 40 -1.34 -6.95 9.27
C PRO A 40 -0.47 -6.02 10.12
N ALA A 41 0.78 -6.40 10.41
CA ALA A 41 1.71 -5.57 11.20
C ALA A 41 2.04 -4.26 10.49
N VAL A 42 2.37 -4.32 9.19
CA VAL A 42 2.60 -3.12 8.36
C VAL A 42 1.33 -2.27 8.29
N GLY A 43 0.17 -2.89 8.07
CA GLY A 43 -1.11 -2.17 8.05
C GLY A 43 -1.39 -1.43 9.36
N TYR A 44 -1.16 -2.08 10.51
CA TYR A 44 -1.31 -1.47 11.83
C TYR A 44 -0.35 -0.30 12.02
N GLU A 45 0.95 -0.51 11.80
CA GLU A 45 1.96 0.53 12.00
C GLU A 45 1.76 1.73 11.07
N PHE A 46 1.40 1.47 9.82
CA PHE A 46 1.16 2.49 8.80
C PHE A 46 -0.01 3.41 9.13
N LEU A 47 -0.98 2.91 9.91
CA LEU A 47 -2.21 3.61 10.28
C LEU A 47 -2.22 4.14 11.72
N ARG A 48 -1.41 3.61 12.65
CA ARG A 48 -1.55 3.87 14.10
C ARG A 48 -1.43 5.35 14.50
N ALA A 49 -0.57 6.10 13.81
CA ALA A 49 -0.26 7.50 14.15
C ALA A 49 -0.97 8.52 13.23
N GLN A 50 -1.98 8.09 12.48
CA GLN A 50 -2.57 8.87 11.41
C GLN A 50 -4.04 9.20 11.73
N TYR A 51 -4.45 10.44 11.46
CA TYR A 51 -5.78 10.94 11.77
C TYR A 51 -6.42 11.63 10.57
N GLY A 52 -7.75 11.74 10.58
CA GLY A 52 -8.52 12.48 9.58
C GLY A 52 -8.22 12.09 8.12
N VAL A 53 -7.99 13.10 7.28
CA VAL A 53 -7.74 12.96 5.84
C VAL A 53 -6.50 12.12 5.54
N ALA A 54 -5.44 12.26 6.36
CA ALA A 54 -4.20 11.49 6.20
C ALA A 54 -4.45 9.98 6.37
N LYS A 55 -5.26 9.60 7.38
CA LYS A 55 -5.66 8.20 7.59
C LYS A 55 -6.46 7.65 6.40
N ARG A 56 -7.43 8.41 5.87
CA ARG A 56 -8.23 7.98 4.71
C ARG A 56 -7.38 7.77 3.46
N ARG A 57 -6.46 8.69 3.16
CA ARG A 57 -5.52 8.57 2.02
C ARG A 57 -4.67 7.30 2.14
N ARG A 58 -4.18 6.99 3.34
CA ARG A 58 -3.35 5.81 3.61
C ARG A 58 -4.14 4.51 3.52
N ILE A 59 -5.38 4.48 4.01
CA ILE A 59 -6.28 3.33 3.81
C ILE A 59 -6.45 3.04 2.31
N GLN A 60 -6.74 4.06 1.50
CA GLN A 60 -6.92 3.89 0.04
C GLN A 60 -5.66 3.42 -0.69
N ALA A 61 -4.48 3.66 -0.13
CA ALA A 61 -3.21 3.20 -0.66
C ALA A 61 -2.99 1.69 -0.44
N LEU A 62 -3.48 1.15 0.68
CA LEU A 62 -3.27 -0.26 1.03
C LEU A 62 -4.00 -1.22 0.06
N PRO A 63 -3.43 -2.40 -0.20
CA PRO A 63 -4.08 -3.45 -0.98
C PRO A 63 -5.38 -3.90 -0.29
N GLY A 64 -6.44 -4.15 -1.05
CA GLY A 64 -7.72 -4.65 -0.51
C GLY A 64 -8.67 -3.59 0.05
N ALA A 65 -8.27 -2.31 0.13
CA ALA A 65 -9.11 -1.23 0.66
C ALA A 65 -10.39 -0.90 -0.16
N ARG A 66 -10.60 -1.54 -1.32
CA ARG A 66 -11.77 -1.35 -2.19
C ARG A 66 -12.90 -2.38 -1.96
N GLY A 67 -12.94 -3.07 -0.81
CA GLY A 67 -13.88 -4.18 -0.56
C GLY A 67 -14.75 -4.08 0.70
N HIS A 68 -14.69 -2.98 1.45
CA HIS A 68 -15.49 -2.77 2.67
C HIS A 68 -16.24 -1.44 2.57
N VAL A 69 -17.30 -1.43 1.78
CA VAL A 69 -18.43 -0.48 1.88
C VAL A 69 -19.69 -1.30 1.93
#